data_AF-A0A7X5DY47-F1
#
_entry.id   AF-A0A7X5DY47-F1
#
_cell.length_a   1.000
_cell.length_b   1.000
_cell.length_c   1.000
_cell.angle_alpha   90.00
_cell.angle_beta   90.00
_cell.angle_gamma   90.00
#
_symmetry.space_group_name_H-M   'P 1'
#
loop_
_entity.id
_entity.type
_entity.pdbx_description
1 polymer ?
#
loop_
_entity_poly.entity_id
_entity_poly.type
_entity_poly.pdbx_seq_one_letter_code
_entity_poly.pdbx_strand_id
1 'polypeptide(L)' 'SLQSKFFETFAAPFTKRGLLLKFLILGGGSTLAYFSATATGDVLPIVKGPQQKPKLGPRGKI' A
#
# COMPACT_ATOMS: atom_id res chain seq x y z
N SER A 1 -36.79 0.16 -1.56
CA SER A 1 -36.28 0.45 -0.20
C SER A 1 -35.38 1.68 -0.27
N LEU A 2 -35.22 2.44 0.82
CA LEU A 2 -34.37 3.64 0.86
C LEU A 2 -32.89 3.34 0.55
N GLN A 3 -32.41 2.17 1.02
CA GLN A 3 -31.04 1.72 0.85
C GLN A 3 -30.67 1.52 -0.63
N SER A 4 -31.58 0.95 -1.44
CA SER A 4 -31.31 0.70 -2.85
C SER A 4 -30.99 2.00 -3.61
N LYS A 5 -31.75 3.07 -3.35
CA LYS A 5 -31.56 4.36 -4.03
C LYS A 5 -30.29 5.09 -3.57
N PHE A 6 -29.90 4.91 -2.32
CA PHE A 6 -28.62 5.39 -1.80
C PHE A 6 -27.44 4.73 -2.55
N PHE A 7 -27.38 3.40 -2.56
CA PHE A 7 -26.28 2.69 -3.23
C PHE A 7 -26.25 2.92 -4.73
N GLU A 8 -27.42 2.99 -5.38
CA GLU A 8 -27.51 3.32 -6.80
C GLU A 8 -26.86 4.69 -7.10
N THR A 9 -27.10 5.70 -6.27
CA THR A 9 -26.57 7.05 -6.49
C THR A 9 -25.06 7.14 -6.22
N PHE A 10 -24.59 6.59 -5.10
CA PHE A 10 -23.20 6.75 -4.67
C PHE A 10 -22.24 5.73 -5.28
N ALA A 11 -22.70 4.52 -5.59
CA ALA A 11 -21.86 3.51 -6.24
C ALA A 11 -21.84 3.65 -7.76
N ALA A 12 -22.76 4.43 -8.36
CA ALA A 12 -22.84 4.62 -9.82
C ALA A 12 -21.49 4.95 -10.50
N PRO A 13 -20.63 5.85 -9.97
CA PRO A 13 -19.33 6.16 -10.58
C PRO A 13 -18.39 4.94 -10.65
N PHE A 14 -18.53 3.98 -9.73
CA PHE A 14 -17.70 2.78 -9.65
C PHE A 14 -18.24 1.60 -10.49
N THR A 15 -19.39 1.76 -11.17
CA THR A 15 -19.96 0.68 -12.01
C THR A 15 -19.31 0.57 -13.39
N LYS A 16 -18.65 1.64 -13.87
CA LYS A 16 -18.03 1.67 -15.19
C LYS A 16 -16.67 0.97 -15.16
N ARG A 17 -16.63 -0.29 -15.65
CA ARG A 17 -15.43 -1.16 -15.60
C ARG A 17 -14.12 -0.48 -16.02
N GLY A 18 -14.10 0.27 -17.11
CA GLY A 18 -12.89 0.93 -17.60
C GLY A 18 -12.38 2.04 -16.68
N LEU A 19 -13.30 2.83 -16.10
CA LEU A 19 -12.97 3.87 -15.12
C LEU A 19 -12.56 3.24 -13.79
N LEU A 20 -13.30 2.24 -13.33
CA LEU A 20 -13.02 1.49 -12.11
C LEU A 20 -11.62 0.87 -12.15
N LEU A 21 -11.24 0.22 -13.26
CA LEU A 21 -9.93 -0.42 -13.39
C LEU A 21 -8.79 0.61 -13.31
N LYS A 22 -8.92 1.74 -14.01
CA LYS A 22 -7.92 2.82 -13.97
C LYS A 22 -7.81 3.43 -12.58
N PHE A 23 -8.95 3.67 -11.93
CA PHE A 23 -8.99 4.18 -10.56
C PHE A 23 -8.30 3.22 -9.58
N LEU A 24 -8.58 1.92 -9.66
CA LEU A 24 -7.98 0.92 -8.77
C LEU A 24 -6.48 0.75 -9.00
N ILE A 25 -6.03 0.69 -10.26
CA ILE A 25 -4.60 0.52 -10.55
C ILE A 25 -3.83 1.79 -10.16
N LEU A 26 -4.29 2.97 -10.58
CA LEU A 26 -3.58 4.22 -10.32
C LEU A 26 -3.71 4.64 -8.86
N GLY A 27 -4.92 4.63 -8.32
CA GLY A 27 -5.19 4.99 -6.92
C GLY A 27 -4.63 3.95 -5.94
N GLY A 28 -4.91 2.67 -6.16
CA GLY A 28 -4.38 1.59 -5.31
C GLY A 28 -2.86 1.45 -5.40
N GLY A 29 -2.29 1.54 -6.60
CA GLY A 29 -0.84 1.48 -6.78
C GLY A 29 -0.12 2.68 -6.15
N SER A 30 -0.61 3.90 -6.38
CA SER A 30 0.00 5.11 -5.81
C SER A 30 -0.12 5.15 -4.28
N THR A 31 -1.27 4.77 -3.72
CA THR A 31 -1.44 4.70 -2.25
C THR A 31 -0.53 3.68 -1.63
N LEU A 32 -0.42 2.47 -2.19
CA LEU A 32 0.48 1.44 -1.68
C LEU A 32 1.95 1.88 -1.76
N ALA A 33 2.37 2.46 -2.88
CA ALA A 33 3.72 2.99 -3.03
C ALA A 33 4.00 4.13 -2.04
N TYR A 34 3.04 5.05 -1.86
CA TYR A 34 3.15 6.17 -0.93
C TYR A 34 3.29 5.69 0.52
N PHE A 35 2.43 4.77 0.98
CA PHE A 35 2.52 4.22 2.31
C PHE A 35 3.78 3.38 2.51
N SER A 36 4.23 2.66 1.48
CA SER A 36 5.50 1.93 1.56
C SER A 36 6.70 2.87 1.69
N ALA A 37 6.66 4.03 1.03
CA ALA A 37 7.72 5.03 1.08
C ALA A 37 7.71 5.88 2.36
N THR A 38 6.52 6.09 2.95
CA THR A 38 6.34 6.94 4.15
C THR A 38 6.13 6.14 5.43
N ALA A 39 6.16 4.82 5.37
CA ALA A 39 6.07 3.96 6.54
C ALA A 39 7.17 4.28 7.54
N THR A 40 6.81 4.39 8.81
CA THR A 40 7.78 4.61 9.88
C THR A 40 8.55 3.32 10.18
N GLY A 41 9.79 3.47 10.62
CA GLY A 41 10.66 2.34 10.98
C GLY A 41 10.17 1.51 12.17
N ASP A 42 9.17 2.01 12.90
CA ASP A 42 8.51 1.29 13.98
C ASP A 42 7.43 0.32 13.46
N VAL A 43 6.84 0.61 12.30
CA VAL A 43 5.85 -0.25 11.64
C VAL A 43 6.54 -1.23 10.70
N LEU A 44 7.49 -0.74 9.88
CA LEU A 44 8.28 -1.56 8.97
C LEU A 44 9.75 -1.51 9.38
N PRO A 45 10.25 -2.51 10.13
CA PRO A 45 11.64 -2.52 10.60
C PRO A 45 12.68 -2.46 9.48
N ILE A 46 12.33 -2.95 8.29
CA ILE A 46 13.18 -2.88 7.10
C ILE A 46 13.49 -1.44 6.67
N VAL A 47 12.59 -0.49 6.95
CA VAL A 47 12.82 0.95 6.67
C VAL A 47 13.93 1.50 7.58
N LYS A 48 14.02 1.01 8.82
CA LYS A 48 15.04 1.43 9.80
C LYS A 48 16.39 0.72 9.60
N GLY A 49 16.37 -0.51 9.08
CA GLY A 49 17.54 -1.34 8.91
C GLY A 49 18.16 -1.85 10.23
N PRO A 50 19.20 -2.70 10.15
CA PRO A 50 19.86 -3.24 11.32
C PRO A 50 20.64 -2.14 12.07
N GLN A 51 20.34 -1.98 13.36
CA GLN A 51 21.03 -1.00 14.23
C GLN A 51 22.25 -1.61 14.94
N GLN A 52 22.37 -2.95 14.93
CA GLN A 52 23.47 -3.66 15.56
C GLN A 52 24.64 -3.82 14.60
N LYS A 53 25.86 -3.91 15.14
CA LYS A 53 27.05 -4.21 14.33
C LYS A 53 26.88 -5.58 13.67
N PRO A 54 27.26 -5.73 12.38
CA PRO A 54 27.15 -7.01 11.69
C PRO A 54 28.05 -8.05 12.36
N LYS A 55 27.59 -9.30 12.39
CA LYS A 55 28.37 -10.44 12.89
C LYS A 55 29.23 -10.98 11.75
N LEU A 56 30.51 -11.22 12.02
CA LEU A 56 31.41 -11.84 11.05
C LEU A 56 30.95 -13.27 10.71
N GLY A 57 30.94 -13.58 9.42
CA GLY A 57 30.73 -14.93 8.91
C GLY A 57 31.93 -15.85 9.17
N PRO A 58 31.83 -17.15 8.84
CA PRO A 58 32.80 -18.18 9.20
C PRO A 58 34.24 -17.97 8.70
N ARG A 59 34.46 -17.09 7.71
CA ARG A 59 35.78 -16.74 7.17
C ARG A 59 36.24 -15.33 7.57
N GLY A 60 35.67 -14.74 8.62
CA GLY A 60 36.01 -13.39 9.08
C GLY A 60 35.58 -12.29 8.10
N LYS A 61 34.62 -12.58 7.21
CA LYS A 61 34.04 -11.61 6.28
C LYS A 61 32.72 -11.08 6.84
N ILE A 62 32.46 -9.80 6.60
CA ILE A 62 31.11 -9.22 6.68
C ILE A 62 30.28 -9.78 5.53
#